data_AF-A0A932YE10-F1
#
_entry.id   AF-A0A932YE10-F1
#
_cell.length_a   1.000
_cell.length_b   1.000
_cell.length_c   1.000
_cell.angle_alpha   90.00
_cell.angle_beta   90.00
_cell.angle_gamma   90.00
#
_symmetry.space_group_name_H-M   'P 1'
#
loop_
_entity.id
_entity.type
_entity.pdbx_description
1 polymer ?
#
loop_
_entity_poly.entity_id
_entity_poly.type
_entity_poly.pdbx_seq_one_letter_code
_entity_poly.pdbx_strand_id
1 'polypeptide(L)'
;MVLPNSLSAYRIRIVRAIVDEVTSKLSPEQAKEFFAVVNLVTVIDENWVIPFELGEKYLSFLKKGDAAIAAYTEFVGAKALVSENRRHFYQYRDKFPFAVWDAAACLKELKKAS
;
A
#
# COMPACT_ATOMS: atom_id res chain seq x y z
N MET A 1 -11.03 -13.39 13.67
CA MET A 1 -11.45 -12.68 12.44
C MET A 1 -11.17 -13.61 11.27
N VAL A 2 -12.20 -14.12 10.59
CA VAL A 2 -12.02 -14.99 9.41
C VAL A 2 -11.84 -14.06 8.22
N LEU A 3 -10.66 -14.07 7.61
CA LEU A 3 -10.43 -13.35 6.35
C LEU A 3 -11.31 -13.98 5.27
N PRO A 4 -11.97 -13.21 4.40
CA PRO A 4 -12.71 -13.77 3.28
C PRO A 4 -11.79 -14.68 2.43
N ASN A 5 -12.27 -15.87 2.04
CA ASN A 5 -11.53 -16.81 1.19
C ASN A 5 -10.96 -16.15 -0.09
N SER A 6 -11.55 -15.05 -0.54
CA SER A 6 -11.14 -14.26 -1.70
C SER A 6 -9.78 -13.55 -1.56
N LEU A 7 -9.28 -13.32 -0.33
CA LEU A 7 -7.95 -12.73 -0.12
C LEU A 7 -6.82 -13.71 -0.41
N SER A 8 -7.08 -15.02 -0.39
CA SER A 8 -6.06 -16.03 -0.71
C SER A 8 -5.54 -15.93 -2.15
N ALA A 9 -6.32 -15.33 -3.06
CA ALA A 9 -5.92 -15.09 -4.44
C ALA A 9 -4.96 -13.91 -4.61
N TYR A 10 -4.75 -13.09 -3.57
CA TYR A 10 -3.97 -11.87 -3.64
C TYR A 10 -2.83 -11.86 -2.63
N ARG A 11 -1.65 -11.43 -3.09
CA ARG A 11 -0.51 -11.17 -2.23
C ARG A 11 -0.52 -9.70 -1.82
N ILE A 12 -0.90 -9.43 -0.57
CA ILE A 12 -0.82 -8.10 0.02
C ILE A 12 0.63 -7.84 0.45
N ARG A 13 1.09 -6.60 0.31
CA ARG A 13 2.41 -6.12 0.74
C ARG A 13 2.27 -4.74 1.38
N ILE A 14 3.07 -4.46 2.40
CA ILE A 14 3.08 -3.16 3.09
C ILE A 14 4.51 -2.83 3.51
N VAL A 15 4.88 -1.55 3.41
CA VAL A 15 6.20 -1.06 3.81
C VAL A 15 6.16 -0.45 5.22
N ARG A 16 7.27 -0.58 5.96
CA ARG A 16 7.48 -0.09 7.33
C ARG A 16 7.05 1.36 7.52
N ALA A 17 7.36 2.25 6.58
CA ALA A 17 6.95 3.66 6.67
C ALA A 17 5.43 3.85 6.85
N ILE A 18 4.60 3.03 6.21
CA ILE A 18 3.14 3.11 6.37
C ILE A 18 2.74 2.65 7.78
N VAL A 19 3.36 1.57 8.26
CA VAL A 19 3.10 1.03 9.60
C VAL A 19 3.48 2.05 10.68
N ASP A 20 4.65 2.66 10.55
CA ASP A 20 5.13 3.68 11.49
C ASP A 20 4.22 4.91 11.48
N GLU A 21 3.81 5.38 10.29
CA GLU A 21 2.90 6.53 10.18
C GLU A 21 1.53 6.23 10.81
N VAL A 22 0.94 5.08 10.52
CA VAL A 22 -0.36 4.70 11.07
C VAL A 22 -0.26 4.57 12.59
N THR A 23 0.72 3.83 13.10
CA THR A 23 0.86 3.56 14.54
C THR A 23 1.21 4.81 15.34
N SER A 24 1.91 5.79 14.75
CA SER A 24 2.16 7.09 15.40
C SER A 24 0.90 7.90 15.71
N LYS A 25 -0.23 7.56 15.08
CA LYS A 25 -1.53 8.22 15.24
C LYS A 25 -2.53 7.41 16.08
N LEU A 26 -2.14 6.24 16.57
CA LEU A 26 -3.01 5.31 17.30
C LEU A 26 -2.64 5.24 18.78
N SER A 27 -3.61 4.86 19.62
CA SER A 27 -3.29 4.43 20.99
C SER A 27 -2.49 3.12 20.99
N PRO A 28 -1.79 2.76 22.08
CA PRO A 28 -1.07 1.48 22.18
C PRO A 28 -1.95 0.25 21.89
N GLU A 29 -3.20 0.26 22.34
CA GLU A 29 -4.18 -0.81 22.12
C GLU A 29 -4.57 -0.92 20.64
N GLN A 30 -4.88 0.22 20.01
CA GLN A 30 -5.21 0.29 18.59
C GLN A 30 -4.02 -0.11 17.71
N ALA A 31 -2.80 0.29 18.08
CA ALA A 31 -1.58 -0.11 17.39
C ALA A 31 -1.37 -1.63 17.48
N LYS A 32 -1.61 -2.23 18.65
CA LYS A 32 -1.54 -3.69 18.84
C LYS A 32 -2.56 -4.42 17.96
N GLU A 33 -3.79 -3.94 17.89
CA GLU A 33 -4.82 -4.49 17.01
C GLU A 33 -4.43 -4.37 15.53
N PHE A 34 -3.92 -3.21 15.12
CA PHE A 34 -3.42 -2.98 13.77
C PHE A 34 -2.30 -3.95 13.39
N PHE A 35 -1.29 -4.12 14.25
CA PHE A 35 -0.21 -5.09 14.03
C PHE A 35 -0.72 -6.52 13.91
N ALA A 36 -1.70 -6.91 14.73
CA ALA A 36 -2.30 -8.24 14.66
C ALA A 36 -2.98 -8.47 13.30
N VAL A 37 -3.69 -7.48 12.76
CA VAL A 37 -4.31 -7.56 11.44
C VAL A 37 -3.25 -7.60 10.33
N VAL A 38 -2.26 -6.72 10.37
CA VAL A 38 -1.20 -6.65 9.34
C VAL A 38 -0.43 -7.98 9.27
N ASN A 39 0.01 -8.51 10.41
CA ASN A 39 0.77 -9.76 10.46
C ASN A 39 -0.07 -10.99 10.08
N LEU A 40 -1.40 -10.90 10.13
CA LEU A 40 -2.29 -11.95 9.66
C LEU A 40 -2.36 -12.00 8.11
N VAL A 41 -2.24 -10.85 7.44
CA VAL A 41 -2.46 -10.72 6.00
C VAL A 41 -1.18 -10.58 5.17
N THR A 42 -0.08 -10.13 5.78
CA THR A 42 1.17 -9.84 5.06
C THR A 42 2.40 -9.78 5.97
N VAL A 43 3.57 -9.69 5.35
CA VAL A 43 4.85 -9.36 5.99
C VAL A 43 5.14 -7.88 5.75
N ILE A 44 5.65 -7.20 6.76
CA ILE A 44 6.08 -5.80 6.67
C ILE A 44 7.48 -5.76 6.04
N ASP A 45 7.59 -5.13 4.88
CA ASP A 45 8.87 -4.89 4.22
C ASP A 45 9.55 -3.63 4.76
N GLU A 46 10.87 -3.62 4.80
CA GLU A 46 11.65 -2.50 5.32
C GLU A 46 11.91 -1.43 4.26
N ASN A 47 12.02 -0.15 4.66
CA ASN A 47 12.12 0.96 3.71
C ASN A 47 13.37 0.90 2.81
N TRP A 48 14.48 0.36 3.32
CA TRP A 48 15.76 0.29 2.60
C TRP A 48 15.76 -0.70 1.44
N VAL A 49 14.69 -1.49 1.27
CA VAL A 49 14.57 -2.38 0.11
C VAL A 49 14.22 -1.62 -1.17
N ILE A 50 13.72 -0.38 -1.05
CA ILE A 50 13.30 0.43 -2.19
C ILE A 50 14.56 1.03 -2.87
N PRO A 51 14.78 0.75 -4.17
CA PRO A 51 15.86 1.37 -4.92
C PRO A 51 15.79 2.90 -4.90
N PHE A 52 16.93 3.55 -4.68
CA PHE A 52 17.01 5.00 -4.55
C PHE A 52 16.50 5.71 -5.82
N GLU A 53 16.85 5.18 -6.99
CA GLU A 53 16.49 5.72 -8.30
C GLU A 53 14.98 5.70 -8.53
N LEU A 54 14.28 4.68 -8.01
CA LEU A 54 12.82 4.63 -8.05
C LEU A 54 12.22 5.71 -7.13
N GLY A 55 12.81 5.94 -5.96
CA GLY A 55 12.42 7.05 -5.09
C GLY A 55 12.53 8.41 -5.79
N GLU A 56 13.68 8.69 -6.41
CA GLU A 56 13.93 9.94 -7.14
C GLU A 56 12.97 10.16 -8.30
N LYS A 57 12.68 9.10 -9.09
CA LYS A 57 11.70 9.13 -10.17
C LYS A 57 10.38 9.73 -9.70
N TYR A 58 9.87 9.27 -8.57
CA TYR A 58 8.57 9.70 -8.05
C TYR A 58 8.61 11.02 -7.29
N LEU A 59 9.74 11.38 -6.69
CA LEU A 59 9.92 12.68 -6.03
C LEU A 59 9.78 13.87 -7.00
N SER A 60 9.99 13.66 -8.29
CA SER A 60 9.86 14.71 -9.30
C SER A 60 8.42 15.27 -9.46
N PHE A 61 7.40 14.53 -9.00
CA PHE A 61 5.99 14.98 -9.09
C PHE A 61 5.11 14.57 -7.89
N LEU A 62 5.64 13.85 -6.90
CA LEU A 62 4.96 13.49 -5.67
C LEU A 62 5.68 14.03 -4.42
N LYS A 63 4.94 14.15 -3.32
CA LYS A 63 5.53 14.43 -2.00
C LYS A 63 6.33 13.22 -1.53
N LYS A 64 7.30 13.45 -0.64
CA LYS A 64 8.23 12.42 -0.14
C LYS A 64 7.55 11.10 0.30
N GLY A 65 6.47 11.18 1.07
CA GLY A 65 5.72 9.99 1.51
C GLY A 65 5.05 9.25 0.35
N ASP A 66 4.31 9.98 -0.48
CA ASP A 66 3.62 9.41 -1.65
C ASP A 66 4.61 8.83 -2.67
N ALA A 67 5.76 9.49 -2.85
CA ALA A 67 6.83 9.04 -3.73
C ALA A 67 7.43 7.71 -3.26
N ALA A 68 7.71 7.58 -1.96
CA ALA A 68 8.21 6.33 -1.39
C ALA A 68 7.21 5.18 -1.55
N ILE A 69 5.91 5.44 -1.36
CA ILE A 69 4.84 4.44 -1.55
C ILE A 69 4.73 4.03 -3.02
N ALA A 70 4.77 4.99 -3.95
CA ALA A 70 4.74 4.70 -5.38
C ALA A 70 5.98 3.90 -5.84
N ALA A 71 7.17 4.30 -5.39
CA ALA A 71 8.42 3.60 -5.65
C ALA A 71 8.38 2.15 -5.14
N TYR A 72 7.91 1.96 -3.90
CA TYR A 72 7.73 0.63 -3.32
C TYR A 72 6.74 -0.22 -4.12
N THR A 73 5.60 0.37 -4.53
CA THR A 73 4.57 -0.33 -5.33
C THR A 73 5.14 -0.86 -6.65
N GLU A 74 5.90 -0.03 -7.37
CA GLU A 74 6.59 -0.46 -8.58
C GLU A 74 7.67 -1.50 -8.28
N PHE A 75 8.48 -1.30 -7.25
CA PHE A 75 9.56 -2.20 -6.86
C PHE A 75 9.08 -3.63 -6.57
N VAL A 76 7.98 -3.78 -5.82
CA VAL A 76 7.43 -5.10 -5.51
C VAL A 76 6.62 -5.70 -6.67
N GLY A 77 6.49 -4.98 -7.79
CA GLY A 77 5.70 -5.41 -8.95
C GLY A 77 4.21 -5.53 -8.64
N ALA A 78 3.68 -4.70 -7.72
CA ALA A 78 2.27 -4.76 -7.35
C ALA A 78 1.39 -4.31 -8.52
N LYS A 79 0.31 -5.06 -8.78
CA LYS A 79 -0.67 -4.72 -9.82
C LYS A 79 -1.45 -3.44 -9.50
N ALA A 80 -1.66 -3.18 -8.22
CA ALA A 80 -2.42 -2.02 -7.77
C ALA A 80 -1.92 -1.49 -6.42
N LEU A 81 -1.95 -0.17 -6.28
CA LEU A 81 -1.87 0.57 -5.02
C LEU A 81 -3.29 0.85 -4.53
N VAL A 82 -3.59 0.47 -3.29
CA VAL A 82 -4.87 0.81 -2.64
C VAL A 82 -4.66 2.03 -1.76
N SER A 83 -5.32 3.15 -2.05
CA SER A 83 -5.18 4.40 -1.31
C SER A 83 -6.43 5.27 -1.40
N GLU A 84 -6.81 5.85 -0.26
CA GLU A 84 -7.86 6.88 -0.17
C GLU A 84 -7.34 8.28 -0.55
N ASN A 85 -6.02 8.48 -0.64
CA ASN A 85 -5.41 9.74 -1.10
C ASN A 85 -5.48 9.89 -2.62
N ARG A 86 -6.65 9.60 -3.20
CA ARG A 86 -6.88 9.53 -4.65
C ARG A 86 -6.41 10.79 -5.37
N ARG A 87 -6.66 11.98 -4.85
CA ARG A 87 -6.37 13.23 -5.59
C ARG A 87 -4.89 13.35 -5.99
N HIS A 88 -3.96 12.90 -5.14
CA HIS A 88 -2.53 13.01 -5.41
C HIS A 88 -2.03 11.96 -6.40
N PHE A 89 -2.53 10.73 -6.30
CA PHE A 89 -2.15 9.67 -7.23
C PHE A 89 -2.92 9.73 -8.56
N TYR A 90 -4.21 10.09 -8.57
CA TYR A 90 -5.01 10.12 -9.80
C TYR A 90 -4.53 11.16 -10.81
N GLN A 91 -3.99 12.29 -10.34
CA GLN A 91 -3.41 13.30 -11.23
C GLN A 91 -2.28 12.73 -12.12
N TYR A 92 -1.59 11.71 -11.64
CA TYR A 92 -0.44 11.09 -12.31
C TYR A 92 -0.69 9.63 -12.68
N ARG A 93 -1.96 9.20 -12.77
CA ARG A 93 -2.30 7.79 -13.02
C ARG A 93 -1.62 7.22 -14.27
N ASP A 94 -1.48 8.03 -15.32
CA ASP A 94 -0.89 7.61 -16.60
C ASP A 94 0.64 7.51 -16.53
N LYS A 95 1.25 7.95 -15.41
CA LYS A 95 2.69 7.83 -15.14
C LYS A 95 3.04 6.60 -14.30
N PHE A 96 2.06 5.87 -13.78
CA PHE A 96 2.29 4.68 -12.97
C PHE A 96 2.20 3.41 -13.83
N PRO A 97 3.10 2.43 -13.61
CA PRO A 97 2.97 1.11 -14.22
C PRO A 97 1.95 0.20 -13.51
N PHE A 98 1.24 0.72 -12.50
CA PHE A 98 0.29 0.00 -11.67
C PHE A 98 -1.04 0.77 -11.55
N ALA A 99 -2.12 0.07 -11.23
CA ALA A 99 -3.42 0.69 -11.00
C ALA A 99 -3.47 1.40 -9.63
N VAL A 100 -4.31 2.43 -9.50
CA VAL A 100 -4.60 3.06 -8.21
C VAL A 100 -6.07 2.87 -7.89
N TRP A 101 -6.37 2.19 -6.79
CA TRP A 101 -7.72 1.87 -6.33
C TRP A 101 -8.02 2.55 -4.99
N ASP A 102 -9.27 2.94 -4.76
CA ASP A 102 -9.76 3.18 -3.40
C ASP A 102 -10.21 1.86 -2.78
N ALA A 103 -10.53 1.87 -1.48
CA ALA A 103 -11.04 0.69 -0.79
C ALA A 103 -12.32 0.15 -1.46
N ALA A 104 -13.20 1.02 -1.93
CA ALA A 104 -14.44 0.62 -2.60
C ALA A 104 -14.18 -0.14 -3.93
N ALA A 105 -13.25 0.35 -4.77
CA ALA A 105 -12.85 -0.35 -6.00
C ALA A 105 -12.11 -1.65 -5.69
N CYS A 106 -11.21 -1.64 -4.71
CA CYS A 106 -10.51 -2.84 -4.25
C CYS A 106 -11.50 -3.93 -3.84
N LEU A 107 -12.50 -3.60 -3.01
CA LEU A 107 -13.53 -4.55 -2.59
C LEU A 107 -14.37 -5.09 -3.75
N LYS A 108 -14.64 -4.29 -4.78
CA LYS A 108 -15.33 -4.76 -6.00
C LYS A 108 -14.48 -5.78 -6.76
N GLU A 109 -13.18 -5.53 -6.90
CA GLU A 109 -12.27 -6.46 -7.57
C GLU A 109 -12.09 -7.76 -6.78
N LEU A 110 -11.95 -7.68 -5.46
CA LEU A 110 -11.88 -8.87 -4.58
C LEU A 110 -13.12 -9.76 -4.71
N LYS A 111 -14.31 -9.17 -4.87
CA LYS A 111 -15.57 -9.90 -5.05
C LYS A 111 -15.71 -10.57 -6.42
N LYS A 112 -15.05 -10.06 -7.47
CA LYS A 112 -15.05 -10.68 -8.81
C LYS A 112 -14.16 -11.91 -8.89
N ALA A 113 -13.13 -11.97 -8.05
CA ALA A 113 -12.20 -13.09 -7.94
C ALA A 113 -12.70 -14.20 -7.00
N SER A 114 -13.92 -14.06 -6.47
CA SER A 114 -14.62 -15.04 -5.62
C SER A 114 -15.62 -15.83 -6.44
#